data_AF-A0A501WHK5-F1
#
_entry.id   AF-A0A501WHK5-F1
#
_cell.length_a   1.000
_cell.length_b   1.000
_cell.length_c   1.000
_cell.angle_alpha   90.00
_cell.angle_beta   90.00
_cell.angle_gamma   90.00
#
_symmetry.space_group_name_H-M   'P 1'
#
loop_
_entity.id
_entity.type
_entity.pdbx_description
1 polymer ?
#
loop_
_entity_poly.entity_id
_entity_poly.type
_entity_poly.pdbx_seq_one_letter_code
_entity_poly.pdbx_strand_id
1 'polypeptide(L)'
;MAKASLDRNTIDLFGQSRGRPRTQPLSRKDQLKLNKRHQRQKEKELGLKRLEFVIDDDTAQKLDTLCEQANIKRAEWLTMQVALAFSKAKRTGTTPKTQTDKGKK
;
A
#
# COMPACT_ATOMS: atom_id res chain seq x y z
N MET A 1 15.44 40.74 15.40
CA MET A 1 14.02 41.15 15.38
C MET A 1 13.14 39.91 15.36
N ALA A 2 12.50 39.59 16.49
CA ALA A 2 11.64 38.42 16.59
C ALA A 2 10.35 38.67 15.80
N LYS A 3 10.10 37.87 14.76
CA LYS A 3 8.82 37.86 14.06
C LYS A 3 7.76 37.37 15.04
N ALA A 4 6.87 38.27 15.48
CA ALA A 4 5.75 37.91 16.34
C ALA A 4 4.93 36.81 15.67
N SER A 5 4.96 35.60 16.25
CA SER A 5 4.05 34.53 15.87
C SER A 5 2.67 34.92 16.37
N LEU A 6 1.89 35.57 15.52
CA LEU A 6 0.48 35.84 15.80
C LEU A 6 -0.21 34.51 16.09
N ASP A 7 -0.72 34.36 17.31
CA ASP A 7 -1.55 33.23 17.69
C ASP A 7 -2.78 33.20 16.78
N ARG A 8 -2.85 32.20 15.92
CA ARG A 8 -3.95 32.02 14.96
C ARG A 8 -5.10 31.19 15.52
N ASN A 9 -4.98 30.70 16.76
CA ASN A 9 -6.02 29.92 17.43
C ASN A 9 -7.00 30.81 18.20
N THR A 10 -6.51 31.87 18.83
CA THR A 10 -7.38 32.81 19.54
C THR A 10 -8.04 33.77 18.56
N ILE A 11 -9.37 33.83 18.58
CA ILE A 11 -10.13 34.79 17.77
C ILE A 11 -9.86 36.18 18.34
N ASP A 12 -9.13 36.99 17.60
CA ASP A 12 -8.95 38.40 17.91
C ASP A 12 -10.30 39.12 17.68
N LEU A 13 -10.95 39.52 18.78
CA LEU A 13 -12.24 40.19 18.77
C LEU A 13 -12.17 41.64 18.27
N PHE A 14 -10.96 42.21 18.13
CA PHE A 14 -10.74 43.60 17.76
C PHE A 14 -9.98 43.77 16.42
N GLY A 15 -9.53 42.68 15.80
CA GLY A 15 -8.80 42.67 14.54
C GLY A 15 -9.69 42.77 13.29
N GLN A 16 -9.32 43.62 12.33
CA GLN A 16 -10.00 43.74 11.02
C GLN A 16 -9.76 42.54 10.08
N SER A 17 -8.84 41.62 10.45
CA SER A 17 -8.54 40.42 9.66
C SER A 17 -9.50 39.28 9.99
N ARG A 18 -10.12 38.67 8.97
CA ARG A 18 -10.95 37.47 9.12
C ARG A 18 -10.16 36.35 9.80
N GLY A 19 -10.47 36.05 11.06
CA GLY A 19 -9.91 34.92 11.80
C GLY A 19 -10.27 33.55 11.20
N ARG A 20 -9.46 32.53 11.57
CA ARG A 20 -9.45 31.11 11.14
C ARG A 20 -10.42 30.70 10.02
N PRO A 21 -9.92 30.27 8.84
CA PRO A 21 -10.73 29.58 7.84
C PRO A 21 -11.43 28.38 8.49
N ARG A 22 -12.76 28.27 8.29
CA ARG A 22 -13.57 27.13 8.73
C ARG A 22 -12.81 25.84 8.45
N THR A 23 -12.74 24.98 9.47
CA THR A 23 -12.43 23.55 9.34
C THR A 23 -12.85 23.06 7.95
N GLN A 24 -11.85 22.64 7.16
CA GLN A 24 -11.89 22.31 5.73
C GLN A 24 -13.25 22.59 5.04
N PRO A 25 -13.35 23.61 4.17
CA PRO A 25 -14.63 24.16 3.68
C PRO A 25 -15.48 23.15 2.88
N LEU A 26 -14.90 22.00 2.54
CA LEU A 26 -15.59 20.90 1.90
C LEU A 26 -16.45 20.11 2.89
N SER A 27 -17.62 19.67 2.40
CA SER A 27 -18.44 18.70 3.10
C SER A 27 -17.65 17.41 3.39
N ARG A 28 -18.02 16.68 4.46
CA ARG A 28 -17.38 15.41 4.84
C ARG A 28 -17.33 14.41 3.69
N LYS A 29 -18.37 14.38 2.85
CA LYS A 29 -18.42 13.51 1.65
C LYS A 29 -17.31 13.85 0.65
N ASP A 30 -17.04 15.13 0.43
CA ASP A 30 -16.03 15.57 -0.53
C ASP A 30 -14.62 15.47 0.04
N GLN A 31 -14.47 15.67 1.35
CA GLN A 31 -13.23 15.36 2.06
C GLN A 31 -12.83 13.89 1.90
N LEU A 32 -13.78 12.95 2.05
CA LEU A 32 -13.52 11.52 1.87
C LEU A 32 -13.11 11.19 0.42
N LYS A 33 -13.73 11.84 -0.58
CA LYS A 33 -13.35 11.67 -2.00
C LYS A 33 -11.93 12.14 -2.26
N LEU A 34 -11.56 13.33 -1.76
CA LEU A 34 -10.21 13.87 -1.89
C LEU A 34 -9.17 13.00 -1.19
N ASN A 35 -9.46 12.56 0.03
CA ASN A 35 -8.55 11.69 0.78
C ASN A 35 -8.31 10.35 0.06
N LYS A 36 -9.37 9.72 -0.47
CA LYS A 36 -9.24 8.50 -1.29
C LYS A 36 -8.43 8.76 -2.57
N ARG A 37 -8.55 9.93 -3.19
CA ARG A 37 -7.75 10.29 -4.37
C ARG A 37 -6.28 10.46 -4.01
N HIS A 38 -5.97 11.16 -2.92
CA HIS A 38 -4.60 11.34 -2.43
C HIS A 38 -3.97 10.00 -2.05
N GLN A 39 -4.73 9.10 -1.41
CA GLN A 39 -4.26 7.75 -1.11
C GLN A 39 -3.87 6.99 -2.38
N ARG A 40 -4.74 7.00 -3.40
CA ARG A 40 -4.45 6.37 -4.69
C ARG A 40 -3.23 6.97 -5.39
N GLN A 41 -3.07 8.29 -5.31
CA GLN A 41 -1.92 8.99 -5.88
C GLN A 41 -0.61 8.58 -5.18
N LYS A 42 -0.60 8.52 -3.84
CA LYS A 42 0.55 8.04 -3.05
C LYS A 42 0.89 6.59 -3.35
N GLU A 43 -0.10 5.70 -3.44
CA GLU A 43 0.11 4.30 -3.79
C GLU A 43 0.76 4.17 -5.18
N LYS A 44 0.31 4.98 -6.15
CA LYS A 44 0.90 5.03 -7.49
C LYS A 44 2.35 5.53 -7.47
N GLU A 45 2.65 6.57 -6.69
CA GLU A 45 4.01 7.10 -6.51
C GLU A 45 4.96 6.08 -5.88
N LEU A 46 4.45 5.25 -4.96
CA LEU A 46 5.18 4.13 -4.38
C LEU A 46 5.30 2.91 -5.31
N GLY A 47 4.72 2.96 -6.51
CA GLY A 47 4.73 1.86 -7.48
C GLY A 47 3.77 0.71 -7.17
N LEU A 48 2.88 0.87 -6.18
CA LEU A 48 1.87 -0.15 -5.87
C LEU A 48 0.77 -0.15 -6.94
N LYS A 49 0.44 -1.34 -7.43
CA LYS A 49 -0.69 -1.57 -8.35
C LYS A 49 -1.81 -2.27 -7.61
N ARG A 50 -3.05 -1.79 -7.81
CA ARG A 50 -4.25 -2.45 -7.29
C ARG A 50 -4.68 -3.54 -8.27
N LEU A 51 -4.96 -4.72 -7.73
CA LEU A 51 -5.52 -5.85 -8.44
C LEU A 51 -6.92 -6.09 -7.88
N GLU A 52 -7.92 -6.08 -8.75
CA GLU A 52 -9.29 -6.48 -8.44
C GLU A 52 -9.51 -7.83 -9.13
N PHE A 53 -9.88 -8.84 -8.36
CA PHE A 53 -10.15 -10.18 -8.89
C PHE A 53 -11.27 -10.83 -8.09
N VAL A 54 -12.04 -11.68 -8.78
CA VAL A 54 -13.16 -12.44 -8.22
C VAL A 54 -12.65 -13.85 -7.92
N ILE A 55 -13.02 -14.38 -6.75
CA ILE A 55 -12.66 -15.73 -6.30
C ILE A 55 -13.88 -16.38 -5.65
N ASP A 56 -13.85 -17.70 -5.55
CA ASP A 56 -14.90 -18.46 -4.86
C ASP A 56 -14.90 -18.13 -3.36
N ASP A 57 -16.07 -18.05 -2.75
CA ASP A 57 -16.23 -17.70 -1.33
C ASP A 57 -15.46 -18.65 -0.41
N ASP A 58 -15.47 -19.95 -0.71
CA ASP A 58 -14.72 -20.97 0.04
C ASP A 58 -13.22 -20.69 0.04
N THR A 59 -12.69 -20.17 -1.07
CA THR A 59 -11.27 -19.85 -1.18
C THR A 59 -10.93 -18.58 -0.41
N ALA A 60 -11.83 -17.59 -0.40
CA ALA A 60 -11.69 -16.38 0.40
C ALA A 60 -11.67 -16.68 1.90
N GLN A 61 -12.57 -17.57 2.38
CA GLN A 61 -12.61 -17.98 3.78
C GLN A 61 -11.34 -18.74 4.21
N LYS A 62 -10.84 -19.63 3.35
CA LYS A 62 -9.55 -20.31 3.60
C LYS A 62 -8.38 -19.33 3.66
N LEU A 63 -8.37 -18.32 2.80
CA LEU A 63 -7.37 -17.26 2.84
C LEU A 63 -7.42 -16.49 4.17
N ASP A 64 -8.62 -16.17 4.65
CA ASP A 64 -8.83 -15.43 5.89
C ASP A 64 -8.32 -16.19 7.10
N THR A 65 -8.71 -17.46 7.24
CA THR A 65 -8.25 -18.31 8.34
C THR A 65 -6.72 -18.46 8.36
N LEU A 66 -6.08 -18.61 7.19
CA LEU A 66 -4.62 -18.64 7.09
C LEU A 66 -3.97 -17.30 7.48
N CYS A 67 -4.58 -16.18 7.09
CA CYS A 67 -4.10 -14.84 7.43
C CYS A 67 -4.24 -14.56 8.94
N GLU A 68 -5.34 -14.97 9.55
CA GLU A 68 -5.58 -14.87 11.00
C GLU A 68 -4.57 -15.69 11.79
N GLN A 69 -4.33 -16.94 11.40
CA GLN A 69 -3.35 -17.82 12.03
C GLN A 69 -1.92 -17.26 11.93
N ALA A 70 -1.57 -16.69 10.78
CA ALA A 70 -0.26 -16.08 10.57
C ALA A 70 -0.15 -14.66 11.14
N ASN A 71 -1.26 -14.04 11.56
CA ASN A 71 -1.35 -12.64 11.95
C ASN A 71 -0.81 -11.66 10.88
N ILE A 72 -1.09 -11.95 9.61
CA ILE A 72 -0.58 -11.20 8.44
C ILE A 72 -1.76 -10.70 7.60
N LYS A 73 -1.59 -9.57 6.90
CA LYS A 73 -2.61 -9.04 5.97
C LYS A 73 -2.69 -9.89 4.71
N ARG A 74 -3.90 -10.08 4.16
CA ARG A 74 -4.14 -10.78 2.88
C ARG A 74 -3.18 -10.39 1.75
N ALA A 75 -2.95 -9.10 1.58
CA ALA A 75 -2.06 -8.58 0.54
C ALA A 75 -0.61 -9.06 0.73
N GLU A 76 -0.12 -9.06 1.97
CA GLU A 76 1.23 -9.50 2.30
C GLU A 76 1.38 -11.01 2.13
N TRP A 77 0.39 -11.79 2.58
CA TRP A 77 0.36 -13.23 2.37
C TRP A 77 0.44 -13.58 0.87
N LEU A 78 -0.35 -12.89 0.03
CA LEU A 78 -0.32 -13.09 -1.43
C LEU A 78 1.05 -12.74 -2.02
N THR A 79 1.68 -11.63 -1.60
CA THR A 79 3.03 -11.28 -2.09
C THR A 79 4.06 -12.35 -1.73
N MET A 80 3.97 -12.92 -0.52
CA MET A 80 4.84 -14.01 -0.10
C MET A 80 4.63 -15.27 -0.96
N GLN A 81 3.37 -15.67 -1.19
CA GLN A 81 3.08 -16.85 -2.01
C GLN A 81 3.55 -16.70 -3.46
N VAL A 82 3.37 -15.51 -4.07
CA VAL A 82 3.88 -15.23 -5.41
C VAL A 82 5.40 -15.32 -5.45
N ALA A 83 6.11 -14.76 -4.46
CA ALA A 83 7.56 -14.86 -4.36
C ALA A 83 8.05 -16.31 -4.20
N LEU A 84 7.38 -17.08 -3.35
CA LEU A 84 7.67 -18.51 -3.16
C LEU A 84 7.45 -19.31 -4.45
N ALA A 85 6.33 -19.11 -5.13
CA ALA A 85 6.04 -19.76 -6.41
C ALA A 85 7.09 -19.41 -7.47
N PHE A 86 7.47 -18.13 -7.57
CA PHE A 86 8.50 -17.67 -8.50
C PHE A 86 9.88 -18.30 -8.20
N SER A 87 10.25 -18.42 -6.92
CA SER A 87 11.50 -19.10 -6.52
C SER A 87 11.53 -20.59 -6.86
N LYS A 88 10.38 -21.27 -6.80
CA LYS A 88 10.24 -22.67 -7.21
C LYS A 88 10.45 -22.81 -8.73
N ALA A 89 9.83 -21.93 -9.51
CA ALA A 89 9.94 -21.94 -10.97
C ALA A 89 11.38 -21.69 -11.48
N LYS A 90 12.20 -20.88 -10.80
CA LYS A 90 13.61 -20.69 -11.16
C LYS A 90 14.45 -21.97 -11.01
N ARG A 91 14.12 -22.82 -10.03
CA ARG A 91 14.90 -24.04 -9.74
C ARG A 91 14.66 -25.14 -10.76
N THR A 92 13.50 -25.16 -11.42
CA THR A 92 13.18 -26.15 -12.45
C THR A 92 13.78 -25.83 -13.82
N GLY A 93 14.28 -24.60 -14.03
CA GLY A 93 14.83 -24.13 -15.30
C GLY A 93 16.36 -24.26 -15.46
N THR A 94 17.10 -24.60 -14.40
CA THR A 94 18.56 -24.76 -14.46
C THR A 94 18.93 -26.21 -14.14
N THR A 95 18.86 -27.08 -15.13
CA THR A 95 19.64 -28.31 -15.09
C THR A 95 21.12 -27.93 -15.20
N PRO A 96 21.98 -28.27 -14.23
CA PRO A 96 23.41 -28.16 -14.45
C PRO A 96 23.75 -29.11 -15.59
N LYS A 97 24.25 -28.60 -16.71
CA LYS A 97 24.89 -29.43 -17.73
C LYS A 97 26.01 -30.18 -17.03
N THR A 98 25.77 -31.44 -16.71
CA THR A 98 26.82 -32.37 -16.31
C THR A 98 27.74 -32.49 -17.52
N GLN A 99 28.83 -31.74 -17.52
CA GLN A 99 29.96 -32.00 -18.40
C GLN A 99 30.48 -33.39 -18.01
N THR A 100 29.92 -34.40 -18.66
CA THR A 100 30.58 -35.69 -18.78
C THR A 100 31.65 -35.49 -19.84
N ASP A 101 32.82 -35.00 -19.40
CA ASP A 101 34.04 -35.09 -20.19
C ASP A 101 34.38 -36.58 -20.30
N LYS A 102 33.86 -37.19 -21.37
CA LYS A 102 34.20 -38.54 -21.77
C LYS A 102 35.66 -38.51 -22.20
N GLY A 103 36.48 -39.25 -21.46
CA GLY A 103 37.85 -39.53 -21.83
C GLY A 103 38.00 -39.79 -23.33
N LYS A 104 38.96 -39.07 -23.91
CA LYS A 104 39.65 -39.49 -25.12
C LYS A 104 41.10 -39.71 -24.75
N LYS A 105 41.48 -40.97 -24.99
CA LYS A 105 42.81 -41.57 -25.13
C LYS A 105 43.95 -40.60 -25.38
#